data_AF-A0A8S2WC48-F1
#
_entry.id   AF-A0A8S2WC48-F1
#
_cell.length_a   1.000
_cell.length_b   1.000
_cell.length_c   1.000
_cell.angle_alpha   90.00
_cell.angle_beta   90.00
_cell.angle_gamma   90.00
#
_symmetry.space_group_name_H-M   'P 1'
#
loop_
_entity.id
_entity.type
_entity.pdbx_description
1 polymer ?
#
loop_
_entity_poly.entity_id
_entity_poly.type
_entity_poly.pdbx_seq_one_letter_code
_entity_poly.pdbx_strand_id
1 'polypeptide(L)'
;MSSNFAKNCDRTKGSNLFKGFLMMLIRDVSAQDADGAFTEFISNVRQQAANNRSSYLEKLFGEEIRAQCLHHFENRVFEKEIEDMRKLILALPYRWNNGQEFLESLKLTLAQVHTGDDTVMDIHRIK
;
A
#
# COMPACT_ATOMS: atom_id res chain seq x y z
N MET A 1 -1.59 31.91 -1.98
CA MET A 1 -1.79 30.59 -1.31
C MET A 1 -2.84 29.70 -1.99
N SER A 2 -3.74 30.21 -2.83
CA SER A 2 -4.86 29.43 -3.42
C SER A 2 -4.50 28.50 -4.58
N SER A 3 -3.48 28.82 -5.39
CA SER A 3 -3.12 28.00 -6.57
C SER A 3 -2.45 26.67 -6.22
N ASN A 4 -1.65 26.62 -5.16
CA ASN A 4 -0.97 25.40 -4.72
C ASN A 4 -1.91 24.46 -3.96
N PHE A 5 -2.89 25.01 -3.24
CA PHE A 5 -3.88 24.22 -2.51
C PHE A 5 -4.78 23.44 -3.48
N ALA A 6 -5.34 24.10 -4.49
CA ALA A 6 -6.18 23.45 -5.50
C ALA A 6 -5.41 22.35 -6.26
N LYS A 7 -4.18 22.62 -6.71
CA LYS A 7 -3.33 21.62 -7.36
C LYS A 7 -3.04 20.40 -6.49
N ASN A 8 -2.83 20.59 -5.19
CA ASN A 8 -2.52 19.49 -4.29
C ASN A 8 -3.78 18.71 -3.87
N CYS A 9 -4.96 19.33 -3.81
CA CYS A 9 -6.23 18.64 -3.64
C CYS A 9 -6.56 17.74 -4.85
N ASP A 10 -6.19 18.13 -6.07
CA ASP A 10 -6.35 17.28 -7.27
C ASP A 10 -5.37 16.08 -7.27
N ARG A 11 -4.24 16.18 -6.54
CA ARG A 11 -3.26 15.10 -6.38
C ARG A 11 -3.71 14.00 -5.41
N THR A 12 -4.79 14.21 -4.65
CA THR A 12 -5.33 13.25 -3.67
C THR A 12 -6.70 12.68 -4.05
N LYS A 13 -7.17 12.91 -5.29
CA LYS A 13 -8.50 12.47 -5.78
C LYS A 13 -8.41 11.53 -7.00
N GLY A 14 -9.44 10.71 -7.19
CA GLY A 14 -9.64 9.88 -8.38
C GLY A 14 -8.45 9.00 -8.76
N SER A 15 -8.04 9.00 -10.03
CA SER A 15 -6.88 8.23 -10.50
C SER A 15 -5.53 8.65 -9.88
N ASN A 16 -5.50 9.80 -9.20
CA ASN A 16 -4.33 10.31 -8.47
C ASN A 16 -4.35 9.94 -6.98
N LEU A 17 -5.36 9.20 -6.50
CA LEU A 17 -5.37 8.61 -5.16
C LEU A 17 -4.06 7.87 -4.89
N PHE A 18 -3.66 7.84 -3.62
CA PHE A 18 -2.48 7.10 -3.21
C PHE A 18 -2.63 5.63 -3.57
N LYS A 19 -1.94 5.24 -4.65
CA LYS A 19 -1.70 3.87 -5.02
C LYS A 19 -0.48 3.41 -4.25
N GLY A 20 -0.73 2.78 -3.12
CA GLY A 20 0.29 2.16 -2.30
C GLY A 20 0.65 0.79 -2.85
N PHE A 21 1.66 0.20 -2.25
CA PHE A 21 1.96 -1.22 -2.37
C PHE A 21 1.65 -1.85 -1.01
N LEU A 22 0.94 -2.96 -0.98
CA LEU A 22 0.67 -3.69 0.27
C LEU A 22 1.60 -4.90 0.34
N MET A 23 2.58 -4.84 1.25
CA MET A 23 3.42 -5.99 1.58
C MET A 23 3.05 -6.54 2.94
N MET A 24 2.70 -7.81 3.01
CA MET A 24 2.48 -8.51 4.27
C MET A 24 3.63 -9.45 4.56
N LEU A 25 4.21 -9.32 5.75
CA LEU A 25 5.32 -10.15 6.20
C LEU A 25 4.79 -11.17 7.21
N ILE A 26 4.89 -12.45 6.86
CA ILE A 26 4.50 -13.55 7.74
C ILE A 26 5.77 -14.00 8.46
N ARG A 27 5.85 -13.79 9.77
CA ARG A 27 7.07 -13.95 10.56
C ARG A 27 7.13 -15.32 11.23
N ASP A 28 8.36 -15.72 11.57
CA ASP A 28 8.66 -16.92 12.38
C ASP A 28 8.05 -18.20 11.80
N VAL A 29 8.04 -18.28 10.47
CA VAL A 29 7.48 -19.43 9.77
C VAL A 29 8.54 -20.52 9.67
N SER A 30 8.15 -21.75 9.99
CA SER A 30 9.02 -22.90 9.76
C SER A 30 9.18 -23.12 8.24
N ALA A 31 10.31 -23.68 7.80
CA ALA A 31 10.54 -23.94 6.38
C ALA A 31 9.49 -24.88 5.76
N GLN A 32 8.84 -25.72 6.58
CA GLN A 32 7.82 -26.67 6.16
C GLN A 32 6.44 -26.02 6.00
N ASP A 33 6.20 -24.91 6.71
CA ASP A 33 4.90 -24.23 6.76
C ASP A 33 4.83 -22.98 5.87
N ALA A 34 5.98 -22.54 5.32
CA ALA A 34 6.08 -21.30 4.53
C ALA A 34 5.11 -21.26 3.35
N ASP A 35 5.04 -22.33 2.57
CA ASP A 35 4.16 -22.43 1.40
C ASP A 35 2.67 -22.48 1.81
N GLY A 36 2.37 -23.17 2.91
CA GLY A 36 1.02 -23.26 3.46
C GLY A 36 0.51 -21.90 3.95
N ALA A 37 1.33 -21.20 4.75
CA ALA A 37 1.02 -19.88 5.27
C ALA A 37 0.85 -18.85 4.15
N PHE A 38 1.71 -18.89 3.13
CA PHE A 38 1.59 -18.03 1.96
C PHE A 38 0.29 -18.30 1.18
N THR A 39 -0.02 -19.58 0.93
CA THR A 39 -1.20 -20.00 0.17
C THR A 39 -2.49 -19.60 0.89
N GLU A 40 -2.57 -19.84 2.20
CA GLU A 40 -3.71 -19.44 3.03
C GLU A 40 -3.90 -17.93 3.01
N PHE A 41 -2.81 -17.18 3.17
CA PHE A 41 -2.84 -15.73 3.11
C PHE A 41 -3.39 -15.21 1.78
N ILE A 42 -2.85 -15.68 0.65
CA ILE A 42 -3.30 -15.25 -0.68
C ILE A 42 -4.75 -15.64 -0.92
N SER A 43 -5.15 -16.83 -0.47
CA SER A 43 -6.54 -17.28 -0.54
C SER A 43 -7.47 -16.34 0.23
N ASN A 44 -7.12 -15.96 1.45
CA ASN A 44 -7.90 -15.04 2.28
C ASN A 44 -8.00 -13.64 1.64
N VAL A 45 -6.89 -13.12 1.12
CA VAL A 45 -6.88 -11.83 0.39
C VAL A 45 -7.81 -11.90 -0.83
N ARG A 46 -7.72 -12.96 -1.63
CA ARG A 46 -8.59 -13.15 -2.80
C ARG A 46 -10.05 -13.30 -2.42
N GLN A 47 -10.34 -14.01 -1.33
CA GLN A 47 -11.71 -14.18 -0.84
C GLN A 47 -12.30 -12.84 -0.34
N GLN A 48 -11.51 -12.03 0.36
CA GLN A 48 -11.92 -10.68 0.77
C GLN A 48 -12.13 -9.75 -0.43
N ALA A 49 -11.31 -9.87 -1.47
CA ALA A 49 -11.48 -9.14 -2.73
C ALA A 49 -12.74 -9.61 -3.49
N ALA A 50 -13.04 -10.91 -3.51
CA ALA A 50 -14.21 -11.46 -4.17
C ALA A 50 -15.53 -11.13 -3.45
N ASN A 51 -15.52 -11.12 -2.11
CA ASN A 51 -16.70 -10.82 -1.30
C ASN A 51 -17.07 -9.33 -1.32
N ASN A 52 -16.07 -8.45 -1.37
CA ASN A 52 -16.28 -7.02 -1.57
C ASN A 52 -16.31 -6.74 -3.08
N ARG A 53 -17.50 -6.84 -3.71
CA ARG A 53 -17.76 -6.44 -5.12
C ARG A 53 -16.83 -5.30 -5.51
N SER A 54 -15.78 -5.65 -6.26
CA SER A 54 -14.56 -4.90 -6.55
C SER A 54 -14.34 -3.54 -5.88
N SER A 55 -13.08 -3.32 -5.50
CA SER A 55 -12.34 -2.12 -5.90
C SER A 55 -11.67 -1.31 -4.81
N TYR A 56 -11.94 -1.45 -3.51
CA TYR A 56 -11.22 -0.58 -2.55
C TYR A 56 -9.74 -0.95 -2.43
N LEU A 57 -9.45 -2.20 -2.04
CA LEU A 57 -8.07 -2.69 -1.91
C LEU A 57 -7.36 -2.74 -3.27
N GLU A 58 -8.06 -3.15 -4.32
CA GLU A 58 -7.51 -3.18 -5.68
C GLU A 58 -7.24 -1.77 -6.23
N LYS A 59 -8.11 -0.77 -5.99
CA LYS A 59 -7.86 0.62 -6.41
C LYS A 59 -6.76 1.28 -5.56
N LEU A 60 -6.68 0.97 -4.27
CA LEU A 60 -5.67 1.53 -3.37
C LEU A 60 -4.30 0.91 -3.56
N PHE A 61 -4.22 -0.38 -3.86
CA PHE A 61 -2.95 -1.09 -3.94
C PHE A 61 -2.57 -1.48 -5.38
N GLY A 62 -3.40 -1.14 -6.36
CA GLY A 62 -3.09 -1.33 -7.78
C GLY A 62 -2.80 -2.77 -8.16
N GLU A 63 -3.50 -3.73 -7.55
CA GLU A 63 -3.24 -5.18 -7.66
C GLU A 63 -1.87 -5.64 -7.09
N GLU A 64 -1.10 -4.75 -6.46
CA GLU A 64 0.18 -5.08 -5.85
C GLU A 64 0.02 -5.46 -4.37
N ILE A 65 -0.66 -6.57 -4.11
CA ILE A 65 -0.60 -7.23 -2.81
C ILE A 65 0.47 -8.32 -2.90
N ARG A 66 1.54 -8.17 -2.12
CA ARG A 66 2.58 -9.20 -2.00
C ARG A 66 2.62 -9.71 -0.57
N ALA A 67 2.98 -10.97 -0.44
CA ALA A 67 3.33 -11.56 0.84
C ALA A 67 4.73 -12.15 0.77
N GLN A 68 5.40 -12.14 1.91
CA GLN A 68 6.68 -12.82 2.08
C GLN A 68 6.70 -13.51 3.44
N CYS A 69 6.87 -14.82 3.42
CA CYS A 69 7.19 -15.59 4.61
C CYS A 69 8.65 -15.33 4.97
N LEU A 70 8.89 -15.08 6.25
CA LEU A 70 10.20 -14.87 6.81
C LEU A 70 10.45 -15.94 7.85
N HIS A 71 11.61 -16.59 7.72
CA HIS A 71 12.04 -17.56 8.70
C HIS A 71 12.33 -16.88 10.05
N HIS A 72 12.44 -17.69 11.09
CA HIS A 72 12.89 -17.20 12.40
C HIS A 72 14.23 -16.47 12.27
N PHE A 73 14.40 -15.37 13.00
CA PHE A 73 15.59 -14.50 12.90
C PHE A 73 16.94 -15.19 13.17
N GLU A 74 16.96 -16.34 13.86
CA GLU A 74 18.17 -17.12 14.16
C GLU A 74 18.57 -18.02 12.98
N ASN A 75 17.66 -18.19 12.01
CA ASN A 75 17.94 -18.95 10.80
C ASN A 75 18.88 -18.14 9.89
N ARG A 76 19.94 -18.79 9.40
CA ARG A 76 20.93 -18.17 8.49
C ARG A 76 20.33 -17.61 7.20
N VAL A 77 19.14 -18.08 6.81
CA VAL A 77 18.44 -17.60 5.59
C VAL A 77 17.74 -16.26 5.82
N PHE A 78 17.41 -15.92 7.07
CA PHE A 78 16.65 -14.72 7.41
C PHE A 78 17.31 -13.43 6.90
N GLU A 79 18.63 -13.27 7.09
CA GLU A 79 19.35 -12.07 6.61
C GLU A 79 19.24 -11.91 5.10
N LYS A 80 19.29 -13.01 4.34
CA LYS A 80 19.10 -12.99 2.89
C LYS A 80 17.69 -12.54 2.53
N GLU A 81 16.68 -13.02 3.25
CA GLU A 81 15.28 -12.62 3.01
C GLU A 81 15.06 -11.13 3.27
N ILE A 82 15.68 -10.59 4.32
CA ILE A 82 15.70 -9.15 4.60
C ILE A 82 16.39 -8.38 3.46
N GLU A 83 17.54 -8.86 3.00
CA GLU A 83 18.29 -8.19 1.92
C GLU A 83 17.53 -8.21 0.59
N ASP A 84 16.86 -9.31 0.26
CA ASP A 84 16.05 -9.42 -0.95
C ASP A 84 14.82 -8.49 -0.88
N MET A 85 14.19 -8.35 0.30
CA MET A 85 13.15 -7.33 0.51
C MET A 85 13.68 -5.91 0.34
N ARG A 86 14.86 -5.61 0.90
CA ARG A 86 15.47 -4.28 0.78
C ARG A 86 15.67 -3.91 -0.67
N LYS A 87 16.20 -4.83 -1.50
CA LYS A 87 16.37 -4.61 -2.94
C LYS A 87 15.04 -4.36 -3.64
N LEU A 88 14.01 -5.13 -3.29
CA LEU A 88 12.67 -4.97 -3.85
C LEU A 88 12.09 -3.58 -3.53
N ILE A 89 12.16 -3.12 -2.28
CA ILE A 89 11.65 -1.80 -1.87
C ILE A 89 12.43 -0.68 -2.56
N LEU A 90 13.76 -0.77 -2.61
CA LEU A 90 14.61 0.26 -3.22
C LEU A 90 14.45 0.37 -4.74
N ALA A 91 13.95 -0.69 -5.39
CA ALA A 91 13.63 -0.68 -6.81
C ALA A 91 12.27 -0.04 -7.13
N LEU A 92 11.42 0.24 -6.13
CA LEU A 92 10.12 0.87 -6.35
C LEU A 92 10.29 2.33 -6.79
N PRO A 93 9.42 2.82 -7.69
CA PRO A 93 9.49 4.19 -8.16
C PRO A 93 9.14 5.19 -7.05
N TYR A 94 9.86 6.30 -7.01
CA TYR A 94 9.52 7.41 -6.12
C TYR A 94 8.33 8.19 -6.67
N ARG A 95 7.33 8.43 -5.83
CA ARG A 95 6.18 9.28 -6.20
C ARG A 95 6.52 10.77 -6.21
N TRP A 96 7.30 11.22 -5.24
CA TRP A 96 7.65 12.64 -5.07
C TRP A 96 9.08 12.87 -5.53
N ASN A 97 9.30 13.99 -6.21
CA ASN A 97 10.62 14.35 -6.72
C ASN A 97 11.57 14.84 -5.61
N ASN A 98 11.01 15.29 -4.47
CA ASN A 98 11.76 15.83 -3.35
C ASN A 98 10.94 15.77 -2.05
N GLY A 99 11.62 15.99 -0.91
CA GLY A 99 11.00 15.95 0.41
C GLY A 99 9.99 17.07 0.67
N GLN A 100 10.12 18.23 0.01
CA GLN A 100 9.16 19.33 0.18
C GLN A 100 7.79 18.95 -0.38
N GLU A 101 7.74 18.38 -1.59
CA GLU A 101 6.49 17.91 -2.21
C GLU A 101 5.81 16.82 -1.35
N PHE A 102 6.60 15.94 -0.74
CA PHE A 102 6.10 14.94 0.20
C PHE A 102 5.46 15.60 1.43
N LEU A 103 6.16 16.54 2.07
CA LEU A 103 5.65 17.24 3.26
C LEU A 103 4.39 18.06 2.98
N GLU A 104 4.30 18.70 1.82
CA GLU A 104 3.09 19.42 1.40
C GLU A 104 1.91 18.47 1.23
N SER A 105 2.14 17.32 0.60
CA SER A 105 1.11 16.28 0.42
C SER A 105 0.67 15.71 1.77
N LEU A 106 1.61 15.40 2.66
CA LEU A 106 1.34 14.86 3.99
C LEU A 106 0.50 15.80 4.85
N LYS A 107 0.84 17.11 4.85
CA LYS A 107 0.10 18.13 5.61
C LYS A 107 -1.37 18.20 5.17
N LEU A 108 -1.63 18.12 3.87
CA LEU A 108 -2.97 18.15 3.32
C LEU A 108 -3.77 16.91 3.71
N THR A 109 -3.18 15.72 3.54
CA THR A 109 -3.82 14.47 3.96
C THR A 109 -4.16 14.48 5.45
N LEU A 110 -3.23 14.91 6.31
CA LEU A 110 -3.47 15.00 7.75
C LEU A 110 -4.55 16.01 8.11
N ALA A 111 -4.57 17.17 7.44
CA ALA A 111 -5.63 18.17 7.64
C ALA A 111 -7.01 17.58 7.28
N GLN A 112 -7.12 16.89 6.14
CA GLN A 112 -8.36 16.25 5.70
C GLN A 112 -8.85 15.18 6.68
N VAL A 113 -7.95 14.30 7.14
CA VAL A 113 -8.26 13.28 8.14
C VAL A 113 -8.71 13.93 9.46
N HIS A 114 -8.04 14.99 9.89
CA HIS A 114 -8.33 15.66 11.16
C HIS A 114 -9.67 16.41 11.14
N THR A 115 -10.01 17.07 10.04
CA THR A 115 -11.25 17.83 9.91
C THR A 115 -12.46 16.95 9.62
N GLY A 116 -12.28 15.63 9.45
CA GLY A 116 -13.35 14.73 8.98
C GLY A 116 -13.94 15.21 7.66
N ASP A 117 -13.11 15.86 6.83
CA ASP A 117 -13.58 16.45 5.59
C ASP A 117 -13.75 15.34 4.55
N ASP A 118 -14.94 14.75 4.56
CA ASP A 118 -15.41 13.76 3.60
C ASP A 118 -15.84 14.41 2.29
N THR A 119 -15.28 15.57 1.88
CA THR A 119 -15.53 16.16 0.55
C THR A 119 -14.99 15.28 -0.59
N VAL A 120 -15.75 14.21 -0.80
CA VAL A 120 -16.00 13.41 -1.98
C VAL A 120 -14.72 13.03 -2.73
N MET A 121 -14.11 11.94 -2.28
CA MET A 121 -13.18 11.13 -3.07
C MET A 121 -13.94 10.29 -4.15
N ASP A 122 -14.77 10.92 -4.98
CA ASP A 122 -15.62 10.30 -6.03
C ASP A 122 -16.93 9.61 -5.58
N ILE A 123 -17.97 10.40 -5.25
CA ILE A 123 -19.38 9.95 -5.26
C ILE A 123 -20.08 10.39 -6.57
N HIS A 124 -19.39 11.07 -7.49
CA HIS A 124 -19.98 11.51 -8.77
C HIS A 124 -19.26 10.94 -9.98
N ARG A 125 -19.44 9.63 -10.18
CA ARG A 125 -19.82 8.93 -11.43
C ARG A 125 -19.30 7.48 -11.41
N ILE A 126 -20.01 6.62 -10.69
CA ILE A 126 -20.08 5.21 -11.05
C ILE A 126 -21.49 5.00 -11.59
N LYS A 127 -21.61 5.08 -12.92
CA LYS A 127 -22.67 4.40 -13.67
C LYS A 127 -22.06 3.12 -14.21
#